data_AF-A0A554W309-F1
#
_entry.id   AF-A0A554W309-F1
#
_cell.length_a   1.000
_cell.length_b   1.000
_cell.length_c   1.000
_cell.angle_alpha   90.00
_cell.angle_beta   90.00
_cell.angle_gamma   90.00
#
_symmetry.space_group_name_H-M   'P 1'
#
loop_
_entity.id
_entity.type
_entity.pdbx_description
1 polymer ?
#
loop_
_entity_poly.entity_id
_entity_poly.type
_entity_poly.pdbx_seq_one_letter_code
_entity_poly.pdbx_strand_id
1 'polypeptide(L)'
;MEAALDAALQGPRGANPLVGAVVVGPDGRRLATGYHRGAGTAHAEADAIATAISAGVDLRGATMVVTLEPCNHIGRTGPCAQAIIDAGITGVVYAVDDPHDPAAGGAATLRNAGVSVRSGLAAERAFELNRRWFLAVEAKRPFVTLHIAQTLDSRIAAEDGTSQWISCPESLADNHAIRRRIDAILVGTQTVLVDNPRLTARDVNGEASGEQPLRAVMGLRDVPPDAAVRGDDGKVLHLPTRDPQRALALLFEAGARHVMVEGGSRILSAFLGAGLVDELIVYLAPTLLGSGTPALNGLGIGTLADAQRWEWDAASGGAVQVLGSDLRLHLLPERPARPDEATRPPSAAQSTPTDSLPARAAAGTATGGY
;
A
#
# COMPACT_ATOMS: atom_id res chain seq x y z
N MET A 1 8.18 -17.34 -10.54
CA MET A 1 7.94 -16.66 -9.25
C MET A 1 8.18 -15.17 -9.37
N GLU A 2 9.34 -14.73 -9.87
CA GLU A 2 9.61 -13.30 -10.16
C GLU A 2 8.45 -12.58 -10.85
N ALA A 3 7.99 -13.07 -12.00
CA ALA A 3 6.85 -12.47 -12.71
C ALA A 3 5.54 -12.42 -11.88
N ALA A 4 5.37 -13.32 -10.91
CA ALA A 4 4.22 -13.29 -10.01
C ALA A 4 4.40 -12.24 -8.91
N LEU A 5 5.62 -12.05 -8.39
CA LEU A 5 5.96 -10.96 -7.46
C LEU A 5 5.78 -9.59 -8.14
N ASP A 6 6.26 -9.45 -9.38
CA ASP A 6 6.10 -8.21 -10.15
C ASP A 6 4.63 -7.89 -10.43
N ALA A 7 3.82 -8.92 -10.71
CA ALA A 7 2.39 -8.77 -10.89
C ALA A 7 1.69 -8.37 -9.58
N ALA A 8 2.11 -8.94 -8.43
CA ALA A 8 1.55 -8.62 -7.13
C ALA A 8 1.68 -7.13 -6.78
N LEU A 9 2.78 -6.48 -7.17
CA LEU A 9 3.00 -5.05 -6.97
C LEU A 9 2.00 -4.16 -7.74
N GLN A 10 1.31 -4.67 -8.75
CA GLN A 10 0.24 -3.92 -9.41
C GLN A 10 -1.02 -3.80 -8.53
N GLY A 11 -1.13 -4.63 -7.50
CA GLY A 11 -2.23 -4.59 -6.55
C GLY A 11 -2.13 -3.46 -5.51
N PRO A 12 -3.24 -3.09 -4.88
CA PRO A 12 -3.24 -2.17 -3.75
C PRO A 12 -2.89 -2.84 -2.43
N ARG A 13 -2.08 -2.16 -1.61
CA ARG A 13 -1.92 -2.51 -0.20
C ARG A 13 -3.17 -2.14 0.59
N GLY A 14 -3.38 -2.81 1.72
CA GLY A 14 -4.50 -2.52 2.60
C GLY A 14 -5.09 -3.76 3.26
N ALA A 15 -6.41 -3.90 3.15
CA ALA A 15 -7.18 -4.96 3.80
C ALA A 15 -6.72 -6.38 3.42
N ASN A 16 -6.23 -6.55 2.19
CA ASN A 16 -5.81 -7.83 1.62
C ASN A 16 -4.31 -7.82 1.30
N PRO A 17 -3.65 -8.99 1.28
CA PRO A 17 -2.26 -9.08 0.87
C PRO A 17 -2.12 -8.83 -0.63
N LEU A 18 -0.93 -8.37 -1.05
CA LEU A 18 -0.52 -8.34 -2.44
C LEU A 18 -0.26 -9.77 -2.90
N VAL A 19 -1.05 -10.24 -3.86
CA VAL A 19 -0.89 -11.56 -4.45
C VAL A 19 -0.84 -11.43 -5.96
N GLY A 20 0.15 -12.07 -6.55
CA GLY A 20 0.25 -12.30 -7.99
C GLY A 20 0.38 -13.80 -8.28
N ALA A 21 -0.12 -14.18 -9.47
CA ALA A 21 -0.13 -15.54 -9.98
C ALA A 21 0.22 -15.56 -11.47
N VAL A 22 0.92 -16.60 -11.89
CA VAL A 22 1.31 -16.82 -13.28
C VAL A 22 0.98 -18.25 -13.65
N VAL A 23 0.31 -18.46 -14.78
CA VAL A 23 0.07 -19.80 -15.33
C VAL A 23 1.14 -20.10 -16.38
N VAL A 24 1.77 -21.27 -16.23
CA VAL A 24 2.87 -21.76 -17.07
C VAL A 24 2.42 -23.04 -17.76
N GLY A 25 2.57 -23.09 -19.09
CA GLY A 25 2.21 -24.24 -19.89
C GLY A 25 3.19 -25.42 -19.71
N PRO A 26 2.82 -26.61 -20.18
CA PRO A 26 3.68 -27.80 -20.12
C PRO A 26 5.04 -27.63 -20.82
N ASP A 27 5.11 -26.73 -21.80
CA ASP A 27 6.32 -26.37 -22.54
C ASP A 27 7.18 -25.29 -21.85
N GLY A 28 6.79 -24.87 -20.63
CA GLY A 28 7.47 -23.84 -19.84
C GLY A 28 7.13 -22.41 -20.25
N ARG A 29 6.24 -22.18 -21.22
CA ARG A 29 5.84 -20.82 -21.62
C ARG A 29 4.87 -20.20 -20.62
N ARG A 30 4.99 -18.89 -20.40
CA ARG A 30 3.99 -18.13 -19.65
C ARG A 30 2.71 -17.98 -20.49
N LEU A 31 1.59 -18.47 -19.95
CA LEU A 31 0.28 -18.46 -20.59
C LEU A 31 -0.57 -17.27 -20.17
N ALA A 32 -0.61 -16.97 -18.87
CA ALA A 32 -1.36 -15.85 -18.32
C ALA A 32 -0.73 -15.35 -17.02
N THR A 33 -1.05 -14.11 -16.65
CA THR A 33 -0.64 -13.48 -15.40
C THR A 33 -1.86 -12.82 -14.79
N GLY A 34 -2.01 -12.94 -13.48
CA GLY A 34 -3.07 -12.29 -12.72
C GLY A 34 -2.55 -11.75 -11.40
N TYR A 35 -3.30 -10.81 -10.83
CA TYR A 35 -3.00 -10.22 -9.54
C TYR A 35 -4.28 -9.73 -8.86
N HIS A 36 -4.24 -9.63 -7.54
CA HIS A 36 -5.38 -9.14 -6.78
C HIS A 36 -5.51 -7.61 -6.90
N ARG A 37 -6.68 -7.13 -7.36
CA ARG A 37 -6.96 -5.69 -7.59
C ARG A 37 -7.58 -4.99 -6.38
N GLY A 38 -7.62 -5.65 -5.23
CA GLY A 38 -8.18 -5.15 -3.97
C GLY A 38 -9.51 -5.78 -3.59
N ALA A 39 -10.02 -5.39 -2.43
CA ALA A 39 -11.16 -6.02 -1.78
C ALA A 39 -12.39 -6.13 -2.72
N GLY A 40 -12.98 -7.33 -2.77
CA GLY A 40 -14.14 -7.62 -3.61
C GLY A 40 -13.83 -7.94 -5.08
N THR A 41 -12.57 -7.83 -5.52
CA THR A 41 -12.14 -8.28 -6.85
C THR A 41 -11.65 -9.72 -6.81
N ALA A 42 -11.50 -10.35 -7.98
CA ALA A 42 -10.91 -11.68 -8.09
C ALA A 42 -9.52 -11.73 -7.43
N HIS A 43 -9.22 -12.87 -6.79
CA HIS A 43 -7.88 -13.18 -6.33
C HIS A 43 -6.96 -13.43 -7.54
N ALA A 44 -5.65 -13.41 -7.30
CA ALA A 44 -4.65 -13.49 -8.37
C ALA A 44 -4.80 -14.74 -9.24
N GLU A 45 -5.10 -15.88 -8.62
CA GLU A 45 -5.27 -17.18 -9.26
C GLU A 45 -6.49 -17.17 -10.18
N ALA A 46 -7.62 -16.71 -9.64
CA ALA A 46 -8.87 -16.59 -10.39
C ALA A 46 -8.73 -15.59 -11.55
N ASP A 47 -8.04 -14.47 -11.34
CA ASP A 47 -7.75 -13.49 -12.38
C ASP A 47 -6.84 -14.05 -13.48
N ALA A 48 -5.80 -14.81 -13.11
CA ALA A 48 -4.91 -15.46 -14.08
C ALA A 48 -5.66 -16.52 -14.91
N ILE A 49 -6.53 -17.31 -14.27
CA ILE A 49 -7.39 -18.29 -14.94
C ILE A 49 -8.36 -17.59 -15.89
N ALA A 50 -9.09 -16.57 -15.42
CA ALA A 50 -10.04 -15.83 -16.24
C ALA A 50 -9.36 -15.17 -17.45
N THR A 51 -8.17 -14.59 -17.25
CA THR A 51 -7.35 -14.01 -18.31
C THR A 51 -7.00 -15.06 -19.37
N ALA A 52 -6.51 -16.24 -18.96
CA ALA A 52 -6.20 -17.34 -19.89
C ALA A 52 -7.41 -17.83 -20.68
N ILE A 53 -8.54 -18.05 -19.99
CA ILE A 53 -9.78 -18.52 -20.62
C ILE A 53 -10.28 -17.49 -21.64
N SER A 54 -10.25 -16.20 -21.30
CA SER A 54 -10.66 -15.12 -22.22
C SER A 54 -9.79 -15.05 -23.48
N ALA A 55 -8.53 -15.49 -23.39
CA ALA A 55 -7.60 -15.58 -24.50
C ALA A 55 -7.69 -16.92 -25.27
N GLY A 56 -8.65 -17.80 -24.91
CA GLY A 56 -8.82 -19.11 -25.54
C GLY A 56 -7.72 -20.12 -25.23
N VAL A 57 -7.00 -19.93 -24.12
CA VAL A 57 -5.89 -20.81 -23.72
C VAL A 57 -6.40 -21.98 -22.89
N ASP A 58 -6.01 -23.20 -23.30
CA ASP A 58 -6.26 -24.41 -22.52
C ASP A 58 -5.29 -24.50 -21.33
N LEU A 59 -5.85 -24.64 -20.13
CA LEU A 59 -5.11 -24.69 -18.88
C LEU A 59 -4.83 -26.13 -18.40
N ARG A 60 -5.35 -27.14 -19.08
CA ARG A 60 -5.17 -28.55 -18.70
C ARG A 60 -3.70 -28.93 -18.74
N GLY A 61 -3.21 -29.50 -17.64
CA GLY A 61 -1.81 -29.90 -17.51
C GLY A 61 -0.84 -28.75 -17.23
N ALA A 62 -1.33 -27.50 -17.14
CA ALA A 62 -0.50 -26.35 -16.79
C ALA A 62 -0.08 -26.36 -15.32
N THR A 63 0.90 -25.52 -15.00
CA THR A 63 1.34 -25.24 -13.63
C THR A 63 1.05 -23.79 -13.25
N MET A 64 0.38 -23.57 -12.13
CA MET A 64 0.23 -22.24 -11.54
C MET A 64 1.37 -21.93 -10.58
N VAL A 65 1.95 -20.74 -10.71
CA VAL A 65 2.97 -20.20 -9.79
C VAL A 65 2.40 -18.98 -9.08
N VAL A 66 2.27 -19.02 -7.76
CA VAL A 66 1.56 -18.00 -6.97
C VAL A 66 2.36 -17.56 -5.75
N THR A 67 2.22 -16.30 -5.35
CA THR A 67 3.03 -15.67 -4.28
C THR A 67 2.59 -16.00 -2.86
N LEU A 68 1.37 -16.51 -2.68
CA LEU A 68 0.82 -16.94 -1.40
C LEU A 68 0.08 -18.27 -1.61
N GLU A 69 -0.09 -19.08 -0.57
CA GLU A 69 -0.90 -20.29 -0.65
C GLU A 69 -2.32 -19.96 -1.18
N PRO A 70 -2.83 -20.72 -2.17
CA PRO A 70 -4.19 -20.52 -2.64
C PRO A 70 -5.22 -20.69 -1.54
N CYS A 71 -6.18 -19.78 -1.47
CA CYS A 71 -7.20 -19.82 -0.43
C CYS A 71 -8.16 -21.02 -0.60
N ASN A 72 -8.64 -21.54 0.54
CA ASN A 72 -9.59 -22.66 0.59
C ASN A 72 -10.96 -22.29 1.17
N HIS A 73 -11.18 -20.99 1.43
CA HIS A 73 -12.41 -20.50 2.04
C HIS A 73 -13.35 -19.88 1.02
N ILE A 74 -14.62 -19.80 1.39
CA ILE A 74 -15.64 -19.06 0.65
C ILE A 74 -15.71 -17.67 1.27
N GLY A 75 -15.12 -16.69 0.58
CA GLY A 75 -15.18 -15.28 0.96
C GLY A 75 -16.23 -14.53 0.14
N ARG A 76 -15.88 -13.32 -0.33
CA ARG A 76 -16.66 -12.59 -1.35
C ARG A 76 -16.57 -13.27 -2.73
N THR A 77 -15.49 -14.02 -2.96
CA THR A 77 -15.21 -14.86 -4.12
C THR A 77 -15.15 -16.33 -3.70
N GLY A 78 -15.33 -17.25 -4.66
CA GLY A 78 -15.14 -18.68 -4.42
C GLY A 78 -13.67 -19.04 -4.13
N PRO A 79 -13.40 -20.24 -3.56
CA PRO A 79 -12.06 -20.64 -3.14
C PRO A 79 -11.13 -20.84 -4.35
N CYS A 80 -9.93 -20.24 -4.30
CA CYS A 80 -8.93 -20.36 -5.36
C CYS A 80 -8.52 -21.81 -5.60
N ALA A 81 -8.40 -22.62 -4.55
CA ALA A 81 -8.09 -24.04 -4.67
C ALA A 81 -9.08 -24.77 -5.60
N GLN A 82 -10.38 -24.51 -5.47
CA GLN A 82 -11.39 -25.11 -6.33
C GLN A 82 -11.32 -24.58 -7.76
N ALA A 83 -11.12 -23.27 -7.94
CA ALA A 83 -10.97 -22.68 -9.27
C ALA A 83 -9.79 -23.28 -10.06
N ILE A 84 -8.67 -23.57 -9.38
CA ILE A 84 -7.51 -24.24 -9.96
C ILE A 84 -7.86 -25.67 -10.41
N ILE A 85 -8.59 -26.42 -9.57
CA ILE A 85 -9.03 -27.79 -9.87
C ILE A 85 -9.96 -27.79 -11.09
N ASP A 86 -10.97 -26.92 -11.09
CA ASP A 86 -11.96 -26.81 -12.16
C ASP A 86 -11.33 -26.40 -13.50
N ALA A 87 -10.26 -25.60 -13.45
CA ALA A 87 -9.47 -25.22 -14.63
C ALA A 87 -8.61 -26.36 -15.20
N GLY A 88 -8.49 -27.50 -14.51
CA GLY A 88 -7.68 -28.64 -14.94
C GLY A 88 -6.17 -28.44 -14.79
N ILE A 89 -5.75 -27.47 -13.98
CA ILE A 89 -4.33 -27.22 -13.67
C ILE A 89 -3.81 -28.36 -12.80
N THR A 90 -2.71 -28.99 -13.21
CA THR A 90 -2.19 -30.20 -12.55
C THR A 90 -0.99 -29.93 -11.65
N GLY A 91 -0.42 -28.72 -11.71
CA GLY A 91 0.70 -28.30 -10.87
C GLY A 91 0.46 -26.95 -10.19
N VAL A 92 0.89 -26.82 -8.93
CA VAL A 92 0.92 -25.56 -8.19
C VAL A 92 2.26 -25.39 -7.50
N VAL A 93 2.86 -24.22 -7.64
CA VAL A 93 4.05 -23.79 -6.90
C VAL A 93 3.72 -22.49 -6.19
N TYR A 94 3.74 -22.50 -4.86
CA TYR A 94 3.50 -21.28 -4.08
C TYR A 94 4.71 -20.87 -3.23
N ALA A 95 4.81 -19.58 -2.86
CA ALA A 95 5.99 -19.07 -2.16
C ALA A 95 5.94 -19.26 -0.64
N VAL A 96 4.86 -18.81 0.00
CA VAL A 96 4.69 -18.79 1.46
C VAL A 96 3.33 -19.38 1.80
N ASP A 97 3.26 -20.18 2.86
CA ASP A 97 1.98 -20.68 3.41
C ASP A 97 1.12 -19.50 3.88
N ASP A 98 -0.21 -19.63 3.83
CA ASP A 98 -1.08 -18.63 4.44
C ASP A 98 -1.06 -18.83 5.97
N PRO A 99 -0.51 -17.89 6.76
CA PRO A 99 -0.48 -18.03 8.20
C PRO A 99 -1.87 -17.89 8.85
N HIS A 100 -2.92 -17.58 8.08
CA HIS A 100 -4.24 -17.27 8.61
C HIS A 100 -5.26 -18.42 8.49
N ASP A 101 -5.74 -18.84 9.66
CA ASP A 101 -6.56 -20.03 9.93
C ASP A 101 -7.90 -20.14 9.16
N PRO A 102 -8.65 -19.09 8.77
CA PRO A 102 -9.83 -19.31 7.94
C PRO A 102 -9.49 -19.56 6.47
N ALA A 103 -8.34 -19.09 5.95
CA ALA A 103 -8.02 -19.12 4.52
C ALA A 103 -7.04 -20.22 4.10
N ALA A 104 -6.27 -20.74 5.06
CA ALA A 104 -5.29 -21.80 4.88
C ALA A 104 -5.91 -23.15 4.42
N GLY A 105 -5.03 -24.09 4.05
CA GLY A 105 -5.41 -25.46 3.72
C GLY A 105 -5.69 -25.71 2.24
N GLY A 106 -5.51 -24.70 1.38
CA GLY A 106 -5.69 -24.86 -0.07
C GLY A 106 -4.65 -25.79 -0.66
N ALA A 107 -3.42 -25.80 -0.14
CA ALA A 107 -2.40 -26.76 -0.55
C ALA A 107 -2.84 -28.22 -0.26
N ALA A 108 -3.55 -28.46 0.85
CA ALA A 108 -4.07 -29.78 1.18
C ALA A 108 -5.23 -30.17 0.25
N THR A 109 -6.19 -29.27 0.00
CA THR A 109 -7.30 -29.48 -0.95
C THR A 109 -6.77 -29.83 -2.34
N LEU A 110 -5.79 -29.08 -2.85
CA LEU A 110 -5.17 -29.30 -4.14
C LEU A 110 -4.49 -30.69 -4.22
N ARG A 111 -3.71 -31.07 -3.20
CA ARG A 111 -3.08 -32.40 -3.15
C ARG A 111 -4.12 -33.53 -3.13
N ASN A 112 -5.20 -33.37 -2.38
CA ASN A 112 -6.28 -34.36 -2.30
C ASN A 112 -7.02 -34.52 -3.63
N ALA A 113 -7.06 -33.47 -4.45
CA ALA A 113 -7.61 -33.50 -5.81
C ALA A 113 -6.60 -34.02 -6.87
N GLY A 114 -5.41 -34.45 -6.46
CA GLY A 114 -4.38 -35.00 -7.36
C GLY A 114 -3.48 -33.96 -8.02
N VAL A 115 -3.52 -32.69 -7.59
CA VAL A 115 -2.62 -31.63 -8.06
C VAL A 115 -1.25 -31.79 -7.41
N SER A 116 -0.17 -31.66 -8.19
CA SER A 116 1.20 -31.64 -7.68
C SER A 116 1.51 -30.28 -7.05
N VAL A 117 1.67 -30.21 -5.73
CA VAL A 117 1.86 -28.95 -4.99
C VAL A 117 3.24 -28.88 -4.35
N ARG A 118 3.98 -27.80 -4.65
CA ARG A 118 5.29 -27.46 -4.04
C ARG A 118 5.24 -26.06 -3.42
N SER A 119 5.95 -25.87 -2.31
CA SER A 119 6.03 -24.59 -1.59
C SER A 119 7.48 -24.09 -1.46
N GLY A 120 7.65 -22.83 -1.06
CA GLY A 120 8.94 -22.27 -0.65
C GLY A 120 9.72 -21.53 -1.74
N LEU A 121 9.25 -21.50 -2.99
CA LEU A 121 9.96 -20.83 -4.08
C LEU A 121 9.95 -19.30 -3.87
N ALA A 122 11.12 -18.69 -3.66
CA ALA A 122 11.28 -17.27 -3.32
C ALA A 122 10.51 -16.83 -2.07
N ALA A 123 10.37 -17.72 -1.08
CA ALA A 123 9.61 -17.48 0.15
C ALA A 123 9.99 -16.19 0.87
N GLU A 124 11.28 -15.89 1.04
CA GLU A 124 11.73 -14.68 1.74
C GLU A 124 11.21 -13.39 1.07
N ARG A 125 11.28 -13.32 -0.26
CA ARG A 125 10.83 -12.14 -1.01
C ARG A 125 9.31 -12.01 -1.00
N ALA A 126 8.59 -13.12 -1.12
CA ALA A 126 7.14 -13.14 -1.03
C ALA A 126 6.62 -12.82 0.37
N PHE A 127 7.35 -13.25 1.41
CA PHE A 127 7.04 -12.87 2.78
C PHE A 127 7.27 -11.37 2.99
N GLU A 128 8.40 -10.84 2.53
CA GLU A 128 8.71 -9.41 2.68
C GLU A 128 7.69 -8.52 1.96
N LEU A 129 7.21 -8.93 0.78
CA LEU A 129 6.15 -8.25 0.03
C LEU A 129 4.91 -7.94 0.90
N ASN A 130 4.56 -8.84 1.82
CA ASN A 130 3.37 -8.76 2.69
C ASN A 130 3.69 -8.70 4.19
N ARG A 131 4.95 -8.47 4.58
CA ARG A 131 5.40 -8.55 5.99
C ARG A 131 4.55 -7.71 6.93
N ARG A 132 4.25 -6.46 6.53
CA ARG A 132 3.45 -5.53 7.33
C ARG A 132 1.99 -5.97 7.45
N TRP A 133 1.44 -6.53 6.38
CA TRP A 133 0.10 -7.11 6.41
C TRP A 133 0.03 -8.28 7.40
N PHE A 134 1.00 -9.20 7.37
CA PHE A 134 1.08 -10.31 8.34
C PHE A 134 1.16 -9.79 9.78
N LEU A 135 2.00 -8.78 10.05
CA LEU A 135 2.12 -8.18 11.39
C LEU A 135 0.81 -7.53 11.86
N ALA A 136 0.08 -6.84 10.97
CA ALA A 136 -1.20 -6.23 11.31
C ALA A 136 -2.26 -7.30 11.65
N VAL A 137 -2.31 -8.37 10.85
CA VAL A 137 -3.21 -9.52 11.07
C VAL A 137 -2.90 -10.23 12.39
N GLU A 138 -1.61 -10.52 12.66
CA GLU A 138 -1.16 -11.14 13.91
C GLU A 138 -1.53 -10.28 15.13
N ALA A 139 -1.32 -8.97 15.02
CA ALA A 139 -1.66 -8.01 16.06
C ALA A 139 -3.17 -7.72 16.18
N LYS A 140 -4.02 -8.34 15.34
CA LYS A 140 -5.48 -8.10 15.30
C LYS A 140 -5.84 -6.62 15.24
N ARG A 141 -5.15 -5.88 14.37
CA ARG A 141 -5.43 -4.48 14.09
C ARG A 141 -5.60 -4.26 12.58
N PRO A 142 -6.22 -3.16 12.16
CA PRO A 142 -6.29 -2.80 10.76
C PRO A 142 -4.88 -2.48 10.25
N PHE A 143 -4.65 -2.71 8.95
CA PHE A 143 -3.53 -2.13 8.22
C PHE A 143 -3.70 -0.61 8.17
N VAL A 144 -2.65 0.16 8.41
CA VAL A 144 -2.70 1.61 8.57
C VAL A 144 -1.93 2.31 7.45
N THR A 145 -2.66 3.06 6.64
CA THR A 145 -2.12 4.05 5.70
C THR A 145 -2.12 5.41 6.37
N LEU A 146 -0.94 6.01 6.54
CA LEU A 146 -0.85 7.41 6.90
C LEU A 146 -0.84 8.24 5.62
N HIS A 147 -1.77 9.20 5.50
CA HIS A 147 -1.84 10.07 4.34
C HIS A 147 -1.51 11.52 4.72
N ILE A 148 -0.54 12.12 4.03
CA ILE A 148 -0.10 13.50 4.23
C ILE A 148 -0.23 14.26 2.92
N ALA A 149 -1.01 15.33 2.89
CA ALA A 149 -0.99 16.29 1.78
C ALA A 149 -0.33 17.59 2.25
N GLN A 150 0.79 17.97 1.64
CA GLN A 150 1.61 19.09 2.10
C GLN A 150 2.23 19.87 0.96
N THR A 151 2.67 21.09 1.29
CA THR A 151 3.54 21.92 0.46
C THR A 151 4.97 21.38 0.41
N LEU A 152 5.80 21.90 -0.49
CA LEU A 152 7.19 21.47 -0.67
C LEU A 152 8.04 21.63 0.60
N ASP A 153 7.73 22.62 1.42
CA ASP A 153 8.34 22.90 2.72
C ASP A 153 7.61 22.26 3.92
N SER A 154 6.80 21.23 3.66
CA SER A 154 6.13 20.39 4.66
C SER A 154 5.11 21.15 5.54
N ARG A 155 4.24 21.96 4.92
CA ARG A 155 3.11 22.64 5.57
C ARG A 155 1.79 22.08 5.09
N ILE A 156 0.81 22.02 5.99
CA ILE A 156 -0.57 21.52 5.72
C ILE A 156 -1.62 22.62 5.81
N ALA A 157 -1.23 23.83 6.26
CA ALA A 157 -2.06 25.03 6.26
C ALA A 157 -1.16 26.27 6.39
N ALA A 158 -1.61 27.42 5.89
CA ALA A 158 -1.00 28.72 6.13
C ALA A 158 -1.18 29.18 7.60
N GLU A 159 -0.59 30.32 7.97
CA GLU A 159 -0.66 30.87 9.33
C GLU A 159 -2.08 31.22 9.78
N ASP A 160 -2.92 31.63 8.83
CA ASP A 160 -4.34 31.93 9.06
C ASP A 160 -5.22 30.67 9.10
N GLY A 161 -4.63 29.49 8.92
CA GLY A 161 -5.31 28.19 8.92
C GLY A 161 -5.89 27.78 7.57
N THR A 162 -5.77 28.60 6.52
CA THR A 162 -6.24 28.21 5.19
C THR A 162 -5.39 27.07 4.60
N SER A 163 -6.08 26.05 4.06
CA SER A 163 -5.46 24.81 3.55
C SER A 163 -6.09 24.31 2.24
N GLN A 164 -7.24 24.87 1.86
CA GLN A 164 -7.98 24.47 0.66
C GLN A 164 -7.69 25.45 -0.49
N TRP A 165 -7.07 25.04 -1.58
CA TRP A 165 -6.49 23.72 -1.86
C TRP A 165 -4.98 23.81 -2.06
N ILE A 166 -4.23 23.15 -1.17
CA ILE A 166 -2.81 22.87 -1.38
C ILE A 166 -2.61 21.86 -2.52
N SER A 167 -3.43 20.80 -2.55
CA SER A 167 -3.34 19.74 -3.57
C SER A 167 -4.09 20.12 -4.86
N CYS A 168 -3.55 19.68 -5.99
CA CYS A 168 -4.18 19.86 -7.30
C CYS A 168 -5.37 18.88 -7.52
N PRO A 169 -6.21 19.11 -8.55
CA PRO A 169 -7.36 18.25 -8.85
C PRO A 169 -7.02 16.77 -9.05
N GLU A 170 -5.91 16.46 -9.70
CA GLU A 170 -5.44 15.08 -9.95
C GLU A 170 -5.09 14.37 -8.64
N SER A 171 -4.39 15.04 -7.73
CA SER A 171 -4.12 14.55 -6.38
C SER A 171 -5.42 14.28 -5.61
N LEU A 172 -6.38 15.20 -5.66
CA LEU A 172 -7.68 15.02 -5.00
C LEU A 172 -8.46 13.83 -5.57
N ALA A 173 -8.42 13.63 -6.89
CA ALA A 173 -9.03 12.48 -7.55
C ALA A 173 -8.36 11.16 -7.14
N ASP A 174 -7.02 11.13 -7.05
CA ASP A 174 -6.27 9.96 -6.58
C ASP A 174 -6.60 9.63 -5.12
N ASN A 175 -6.68 10.63 -4.23
CA ASN A 175 -7.08 10.40 -2.83
C ASN A 175 -8.51 9.84 -2.75
N HIS A 176 -9.43 10.36 -3.57
CA HIS A 176 -10.77 9.79 -3.64
C HIS A 176 -10.80 8.35 -4.16
N ALA A 177 -9.92 8.00 -5.11
CA ALA A 177 -9.77 6.62 -5.55
C ALA A 177 -9.21 5.71 -4.44
N ILE A 178 -8.27 6.20 -3.63
CA ILE A 178 -7.77 5.49 -2.44
C ILE A 178 -8.91 5.27 -1.45
N ARG A 179 -9.66 6.32 -1.08
CA ARG A 179 -10.76 6.26 -0.11
C ARG A 179 -11.84 5.23 -0.46
N ARG A 180 -12.08 4.93 -1.74
CA ARG A 180 -13.01 3.86 -2.17
C ARG A 180 -12.58 2.45 -1.76
N ARG A 181 -11.33 2.27 -1.37
CA ARG A 181 -10.73 0.97 -0.97
C ARG A 181 -10.44 0.89 0.52
N ILE A 182 -10.69 1.97 1.27
CA ILE A 182 -10.46 2.08 2.70
C ILE A 182 -11.72 1.66 3.46
N ASP A 183 -11.58 0.89 4.53
CA ASP A 183 -12.74 0.54 5.37
C ASP A 183 -13.11 1.67 6.33
N ALA A 184 -12.10 2.37 6.89
CA ALA A 184 -12.32 3.52 7.75
C ALA A 184 -11.30 4.65 7.55
N ILE A 185 -11.79 5.89 7.53
CA ILE A 185 -10.96 7.09 7.55
C ILE A 185 -10.95 7.63 8.97
N LEU A 186 -9.77 7.83 9.54
CA LEU A 186 -9.58 8.34 10.89
C LEU A 186 -8.99 9.75 10.85
N VAL A 187 -9.68 10.69 11.52
CA VAL A 187 -9.22 12.07 11.73
C VAL A 187 -9.29 12.45 13.21
N GLY A 188 -8.58 13.50 13.59
CA GLY A 188 -8.71 14.08 14.93
C GLY A 188 -9.94 14.99 15.06
N THR A 189 -10.51 15.08 16.26
CA THR A 189 -11.59 16.05 16.57
C THR A 189 -11.27 17.48 16.12
N GLN A 190 -10.00 17.90 16.13
CA GLN A 190 -9.60 19.24 15.68
C GLN A 190 -9.87 19.45 14.19
N THR A 191 -9.54 18.46 13.35
CA THR A 191 -9.78 18.51 11.91
C THR A 191 -11.27 18.63 11.63
N VAL A 192 -12.11 17.91 12.38
CA VAL A 192 -13.57 18.05 12.26
C VAL A 192 -14.04 19.47 12.61
N LEU A 193 -13.51 20.05 13.69
CA LEU A 193 -13.93 21.37 14.16
C LEU A 193 -13.43 22.52 13.27
N VAL A 194 -12.29 22.36 12.60
CA VAL A 194 -11.69 23.41 11.76
C VAL A 194 -12.14 23.28 10.30
N ASP A 195 -12.05 22.08 9.73
CA ASP A 195 -12.23 21.87 8.29
C ASP A 195 -13.65 21.42 7.92
N ASN A 196 -14.46 21.02 8.92
CA ASN A 196 -15.77 20.41 8.77
C ASN A 196 -15.86 19.42 7.57
N PRO A 197 -14.97 18.41 7.50
CA PRO A 197 -14.84 17.59 6.31
C PRO A 197 -15.96 16.53 6.22
N ARG A 198 -16.36 16.20 4.99
CA ARG A 198 -17.29 15.08 4.72
C ARG A 198 -16.64 13.70 4.87
N LEU A 199 -15.33 13.59 4.61
CA LEU A 199 -14.56 12.33 4.63
C LEU A 199 -15.21 11.19 3.81
N THR A 200 -15.80 11.53 2.66
CA THR A 200 -16.42 10.59 1.72
C THR A 200 -15.49 10.25 0.56
N ALA A 201 -15.75 9.10 -0.06
CA ALA A 201 -15.19 8.72 -1.35
C ALA A 201 -16.10 9.22 -2.47
N ARG A 202 -15.56 10.01 -3.40
CA ARG A 202 -16.33 10.71 -4.43
C ARG A 202 -15.77 10.47 -5.83
N ASP A 203 -16.62 10.58 -6.84
CA ASP A 203 -16.20 10.55 -8.24
C ASP A 203 -15.73 11.93 -8.74
N VAL A 204 -15.41 12.02 -10.04
CA VAL A 204 -14.97 13.25 -10.70
C VAL A 204 -16.03 14.36 -10.71
N ASN A 205 -17.31 14.00 -10.54
CA ASN A 205 -18.42 14.96 -10.46
C ASN A 205 -18.66 15.42 -9.03
N GLY A 206 -17.95 14.85 -8.05
CA GLY A 206 -18.13 15.14 -6.63
C GLY A 206 -19.26 14.35 -5.98
N GLU A 207 -19.81 13.34 -6.66
CA GLU A 207 -20.88 12.49 -6.15
C GLU A 207 -20.31 11.31 -5.36
N ALA A 208 -21.06 10.81 -4.38
CA ALA A 208 -20.64 9.65 -3.60
C ALA A 208 -20.42 8.44 -4.51
N SER A 209 -19.26 7.79 -4.40
CA SER A 209 -18.85 6.71 -5.29
C SER A 209 -18.54 5.43 -4.51
N GLY A 210 -19.25 4.36 -4.84
CA GLY A 210 -19.07 3.04 -4.23
C GLY A 210 -19.46 2.99 -2.75
N GLU A 211 -18.95 1.98 -2.04
CA GLU A 211 -19.15 1.85 -0.61
C GLU A 211 -18.38 2.94 0.15
N GLN A 212 -19.08 3.71 0.98
CA GLN A 212 -18.46 4.76 1.78
C GLN A 212 -17.68 4.19 2.97
N PRO A 213 -16.49 4.73 3.29
CA PRO A 213 -15.72 4.33 4.47
C PRO A 213 -16.41 4.77 5.76
N LEU A 214 -16.17 4.02 6.83
CA LEU A 214 -16.50 4.46 8.18
C LEU A 214 -15.69 5.72 8.53
N ARG A 215 -16.36 6.78 8.98
CA ARG A 215 -15.69 8.03 9.35
C ARG A 215 -15.43 8.04 10.86
N ALA A 216 -14.19 7.77 11.22
CA ALA A 216 -13.74 7.68 12.59
C ALA A 216 -13.19 9.03 13.07
N VAL A 217 -13.72 9.53 14.19
CA VAL A 217 -13.25 10.79 14.79
C VAL A 217 -12.60 10.48 16.13
N MET A 218 -11.30 10.70 16.22
CA MET A 218 -10.50 10.42 17.41
C MET A 218 -10.32 11.66 18.28
N GLY A 219 -10.65 11.55 19.56
CA GLY A 219 -10.38 12.57 20.56
C GLY A 219 -11.46 12.69 21.63
N LEU A 220 -11.16 13.40 22.71
CA LEU A 220 -12.04 13.50 23.88
C LEU A 220 -13.13 14.59 23.79
N ARG A 221 -13.16 15.35 22.69
CA ARG A 221 -14.21 16.35 22.45
C ARG A 221 -15.33 15.71 21.66
N ASP A 222 -16.55 16.13 21.93
CA ASP A 222 -17.72 15.67 21.19
C ASP A 222 -17.64 16.09 19.73
N VAL A 223 -18.18 15.24 18.86
CA VAL A 223 -18.39 15.55 17.45
C VAL A 223 -19.68 16.37 17.34
N PRO A 224 -19.65 17.62 16.83
CA PRO A 224 -20.85 18.45 16.72
C PRO A 224 -21.98 17.73 15.99
N PRO A 225 -23.26 17.92 16.39
CA PRO A 225 -24.39 17.23 15.76
C PRO A 225 -24.60 17.63 14.30
N ASP A 226 -24.13 18.81 13.90
CA ASP A 226 -24.18 19.39 12.55
C ASP A 226 -22.88 19.19 11.74
N ALA A 227 -21.90 18.44 12.28
CA ALA A 227 -20.64 18.19 11.58
C ALA A 227 -20.88 17.37 10.30
N ALA A 228 -20.32 17.83 9.19
CA ALA A 228 -20.50 17.23 7.86
C ALA A 228 -20.02 15.77 7.78
N VAL A 229 -19.10 15.38 8.67
CA VAL A 229 -18.61 14.00 8.81
C VAL A 229 -19.71 13.00 9.22
N ARG A 230 -20.81 13.47 9.82
CA ARG A 230 -21.91 12.60 10.23
C ARG A 230 -22.69 12.05 9.06
N GLY A 231 -22.82 12.83 7.97
CA GLY A 231 -23.64 12.47 6.81
C GLY A 231 -25.07 12.05 7.20
N ASP A 232 -25.67 11.21 6.37
CA ASP A 232 -27.04 10.67 6.50
C ASP A 232 -27.09 9.12 6.49
N ASP A 233 -25.95 8.47 6.30
CA ASP A 233 -25.78 7.02 6.17
C ASP A 233 -25.35 6.31 7.47
N GLY A 234 -25.20 7.05 8.57
CA GLY A 234 -24.87 6.50 9.89
C GLY A 234 -23.44 5.95 10.03
N LYS A 235 -22.59 6.09 9.01
CA LYS A 235 -21.21 5.59 8.99
C LYS A 235 -20.24 6.55 9.70
N VAL A 236 -20.52 6.89 10.96
CA VAL A 236 -19.66 7.75 11.77
C VAL A 236 -19.41 7.10 13.13
N LEU A 237 -18.16 7.08 13.56
CA LEU A 237 -17.75 6.50 14.83
C LEU A 237 -16.89 7.48 15.61
N HIS A 238 -17.37 7.91 16.77
CA HIS A 238 -16.54 8.68 17.70
C HIS A 238 -15.69 7.73 18.54
N LEU A 239 -14.37 7.98 18.55
CA LEU A 239 -13.39 7.24 19.32
C LEU A 239 -12.90 8.14 20.46
N PRO A 240 -13.47 8.02 21.68
CA PRO A 240 -13.18 8.90 22.82
C PRO A 240 -11.84 8.53 23.48
N THR A 241 -10.76 8.58 22.71
CA THR A 241 -9.40 8.26 23.14
C THR A 241 -8.38 9.20 22.51
N ARG A 242 -7.21 9.33 23.15
CA ARG A 242 -6.00 9.93 22.56
C ARG A 242 -4.93 8.89 22.24
N ASP A 243 -5.18 7.63 22.57
CA ASP A 243 -4.28 6.50 22.33
C ASP A 243 -4.56 5.87 20.94
N PRO A 244 -3.60 5.94 19.99
CA PRO A 244 -3.71 5.30 18.69
C PRO A 244 -3.94 3.78 18.75
N GLN A 245 -3.34 3.06 19.71
CA GLN A 245 -3.54 1.61 19.83
C GLN A 245 -5.00 1.30 20.17
N ARG A 246 -5.56 1.99 21.17
CA ARG A 246 -6.98 1.85 21.51
C ARG A 246 -7.90 2.22 20.35
N ALA A 247 -7.57 3.27 19.60
CA ALA A 247 -8.36 3.67 18.42
C ALA A 247 -8.40 2.57 17.35
N LEU A 248 -7.25 1.95 17.04
CA LEU A 248 -7.17 0.85 16.08
C LEU A 248 -7.90 -0.41 16.57
N ALA A 249 -7.84 -0.73 17.87
CA ALA A 249 -8.58 -1.85 18.44
C ALA A 249 -10.10 -1.68 18.28
N LEU A 250 -10.62 -0.48 18.59
CA LEU A 250 -12.04 -0.15 18.41
C LEU A 250 -12.48 -0.24 16.94
N LEU A 251 -11.62 0.20 16.01
CA LEU A 251 -11.90 0.09 14.58
C LEU A 251 -11.87 -1.35 14.07
N PHE A 252 -10.95 -2.16 14.59
CA PHE A 252 -10.90 -3.59 14.27
C PHE A 252 -12.14 -4.34 14.74
N GLU A 253 -12.59 -4.05 15.98
CA GLU A 253 -13.84 -4.53 16.56
C GLU A 253 -15.06 -4.10 15.73
N ALA A 254 -15.04 -2.88 15.19
CA ALA A 254 -16.06 -2.37 14.26
C ALA A 254 -15.97 -2.98 12.83
N GLY A 255 -15.04 -3.90 12.59
CA GLY A 255 -14.90 -4.62 11.33
C GLY A 255 -13.92 -4.03 10.32
N ALA A 256 -13.27 -2.90 10.63
CA ALA A 256 -12.26 -2.32 9.74
C ALA A 256 -11.03 -3.24 9.64
N ARG A 257 -10.50 -3.41 8.43
CA ARG A 257 -9.25 -4.11 8.14
C ARG A 257 -8.21 -3.20 7.51
N HIS A 258 -8.65 -2.09 6.92
CA HIS A 258 -7.81 -1.01 6.41
C HIS A 258 -8.28 0.34 6.92
N VAL A 259 -7.39 1.05 7.62
CA VAL A 259 -7.62 2.41 8.11
C VAL A 259 -6.69 3.38 7.40
N MET A 260 -7.26 4.46 6.88
CA MET A 260 -6.49 5.62 6.45
C MET A 260 -6.53 6.68 7.54
N VAL A 261 -5.37 7.05 8.07
CA VAL A 261 -5.23 8.16 9.01
C VAL A 261 -4.87 9.40 8.20
N GLU A 262 -5.78 10.37 8.19
CA GLU A 262 -5.57 11.68 7.58
C GLU A 262 -5.92 12.79 8.58
N GLY A 263 -5.55 14.03 8.27
CA GLY A 263 -5.86 15.17 9.12
C GLY A 263 -4.72 15.55 10.07
N GLY A 264 -4.99 16.50 10.95
CA GLY A 264 -3.99 17.46 11.46
C GLY A 264 -2.74 16.86 12.12
N SER A 265 -1.67 17.64 12.12
CA SER A 265 -0.31 17.25 12.52
C SER A 265 -0.16 16.46 13.82
N ARG A 266 -1.04 16.66 14.81
CA ARG A 266 -1.01 15.89 16.07
C ARG A 266 -1.35 14.43 15.88
N ILE A 267 -2.34 14.10 15.05
CA ILE A 267 -2.74 12.71 14.84
C ILE A 267 -1.69 11.98 14.00
N LEU A 268 -1.15 12.65 12.99
CA LEU A 268 -0.08 12.10 12.16
C LEU A 268 1.14 11.76 13.01
N SER A 269 1.60 12.70 13.85
CA SER A 269 2.70 12.46 14.78
C SER A 269 2.39 11.39 15.82
N ALA A 270 1.16 11.27 16.30
CA ALA A 270 0.79 10.26 17.29
C ALA A 270 0.90 8.84 16.71
N PHE A 271 0.43 8.61 15.49
CA PHE A 271 0.52 7.29 14.83
C PHE A 271 1.97 6.95 14.45
N LEU A 272 2.73 7.92 13.92
CA LEU A 272 4.16 7.74 13.63
C LEU A 272 4.96 7.45 14.90
N GLY A 273 4.75 8.24 15.96
CA GLY A 273 5.45 8.07 17.23
C GLY A 273 5.12 6.75 17.94
N ALA A 274 3.91 6.21 17.72
CA ALA A 274 3.50 4.91 18.23
C ALA A 274 3.99 3.72 17.38
N GLY A 275 4.62 3.96 16.22
CA GLY A 275 5.07 2.90 15.32
C GLY A 275 3.92 2.09 14.69
N LEU A 276 2.75 2.71 14.51
CA LEU A 276 1.52 2.05 14.05
C LEU A 276 1.19 2.31 12.58
N VAL A 277 2.13 2.85 11.81
CA VAL A 277 1.95 3.15 10.39
C VAL A 277 2.59 2.03 9.57
N ASP A 278 1.80 1.39 8.70
CA ASP A 278 2.28 0.32 7.84
C ASP A 278 2.75 0.82 6.48
N GLU A 279 2.10 1.86 5.96
CA GLU A 279 2.48 2.57 4.76
C GLU A 279 2.25 4.07 4.90
N LEU A 280 3.02 4.83 4.14
CA LEU A 280 2.93 6.28 4.08
C LEU A 280 2.70 6.72 2.63
N ILE A 281 1.63 7.48 2.44
CA ILE A 281 1.33 8.17 1.18
C ILE A 281 1.48 9.67 1.42
N VAL A 282 2.38 10.31 0.67
CA VAL A 282 2.63 11.75 0.78
C VAL A 282 2.34 12.42 -0.55
N TYR A 283 1.45 13.41 -0.55
CA TYR A 283 1.28 14.33 -1.66
C TYR A 283 2.10 15.59 -1.41
N LEU A 284 2.91 15.95 -2.39
CA LEU A 284 3.82 17.09 -2.36
C LEU A 284 3.42 18.07 -3.46
N ALA A 285 2.80 19.18 -3.05
CA ALA A 285 2.49 20.28 -3.96
C ALA A 285 3.72 21.18 -4.17
N PRO A 286 3.96 21.70 -5.38
CA PRO A 286 5.07 22.61 -5.69
C PRO A 286 4.79 24.05 -5.18
N THR A 287 4.37 24.16 -3.92
CA THR A 287 4.03 25.41 -3.23
C THR A 287 4.96 25.58 -2.03
N LEU A 288 5.29 26.82 -1.67
CA LEU A 288 6.06 27.17 -0.47
C LEU A 288 5.24 28.17 0.36
N LEU A 289 5.10 27.93 1.67
CA LEU A 289 4.45 28.88 2.57
C LEU A 289 5.45 29.60 3.49
N GLY A 290 6.62 29.01 3.74
CA GLY A 290 7.64 29.51 4.66
C GLY A 290 7.29 29.29 6.14
N SER A 291 6.02 29.46 6.49
CA SER A 291 5.47 29.27 7.84
C SER A 291 4.06 28.65 7.78
N GLY A 292 3.35 28.60 8.91
CA GLY A 292 2.06 27.93 9.03
C GLY A 292 2.14 26.58 9.74
N THR A 293 1.11 25.76 9.58
CA THR A 293 0.99 24.49 10.30
C THR A 293 1.89 23.44 9.66
N PRO A 294 2.90 22.88 10.38
CA PRO A 294 3.73 21.81 9.84
C PRO A 294 2.94 20.52 9.69
N ALA A 295 3.31 19.67 8.73
CA ALA A 295 2.68 18.37 8.54
C ALA A 295 2.81 17.46 9.76
N LEU A 296 3.98 17.50 10.41
CA LEU A 296 4.26 16.73 11.61
C LEU A 296 4.63 17.68 12.76
N ASN A 297 4.13 17.39 13.94
CA ASN A 297 4.72 17.88 15.18
C ASN A 297 5.89 16.97 15.59
N GLY A 298 6.65 17.40 16.61
CA GLY A 298 7.80 16.64 17.11
C GLY A 298 7.47 15.17 17.41
N LEU A 299 8.28 14.27 16.85
CA LEU A 299 8.18 12.81 17.03
C LEU A 299 8.95 12.29 18.25
N GLY A 300 9.53 13.19 19.06
CA GLY A 300 10.43 12.80 20.17
C GLY A 300 11.82 12.34 19.72
N ILE A 301 12.15 12.50 18.43
CA ILE A 301 13.45 12.15 17.85
C ILE A 301 14.44 13.29 18.10
N GLY A 302 15.41 13.05 18.98
CA GLY A 302 16.42 14.04 19.35
C GLY A 302 17.71 13.96 18.53
N THR A 303 17.98 12.82 17.90
CA THR A 303 19.20 12.58 17.13
C THR A 303 18.91 11.94 15.78
N LEU A 304 19.84 12.07 14.82
CA LEU A 304 19.71 11.43 13.51
C LEU A 304 19.79 9.90 13.57
N ALA A 305 20.38 9.34 14.63
CA ALA A 305 20.43 7.89 14.85
C ALA A 305 19.05 7.32 15.19
N ASP A 306 18.20 8.11 15.83
CA ASP A 306 16.82 7.74 16.18
C ASP A 306 15.81 8.09 15.08
N ALA A 307 16.29 8.58 13.93
CA ALA A 307 15.42 9.00 12.84
C ALA A 307 14.65 7.82 12.24
N GLN A 308 13.34 7.98 12.06
CA GLN A 308 12.55 7.02 11.29
C GLN A 308 12.98 7.06 9.82
N ARG A 309 13.32 5.89 9.29
CA ARG A 309 13.70 5.70 7.90
C ARG A 309 12.59 4.99 7.15
N TRP A 310 12.50 5.29 5.85
CA TRP A 310 11.42 4.82 4.99
C TRP A 310 12.02 4.40 3.64
N GLU A 311 11.47 3.33 3.08
CA GLU A 311 11.86 2.75 1.80
C GLU A 311 10.78 3.01 0.76
N TRP A 312 11.18 3.13 -0.51
CA TRP A 312 10.27 3.29 -1.64
C TRP A 312 9.42 2.04 -1.85
N ASP A 313 8.11 2.23 -1.99
CA ASP A 313 7.20 1.13 -2.30
C ASP A 313 6.74 1.17 -3.76
N ALA A 314 7.13 0.16 -4.52
CA ALA A 314 6.75 0.05 -5.92
C ALA A 314 5.27 -0.37 -6.13
N ALA A 315 4.54 -0.72 -5.06
CA ALA A 315 3.16 -1.14 -5.19
C ALA A 315 2.23 0.00 -5.67
N SER A 316 1.03 -0.35 -6.15
CA SER A 316 -0.01 0.62 -6.53
C SER A 316 0.38 1.62 -7.62
N GLY A 317 1.18 1.17 -8.59
CA GLY A 317 1.62 1.97 -9.73
C GLY A 317 2.94 2.73 -9.52
N GLY A 318 3.72 2.36 -8.51
CA GLY A 318 5.08 2.84 -8.31
C GLY A 318 5.26 3.79 -7.12
N ALA A 319 6.52 3.91 -6.71
CA ALA A 319 6.94 4.64 -5.52
C ALA A 319 6.81 6.15 -5.63
N VAL A 320 6.88 6.69 -6.84
CA VAL A 320 6.72 8.12 -7.14
C VAL A 320 5.83 8.25 -8.36
N GLN A 321 4.77 9.05 -8.23
CA GLN A 321 3.88 9.39 -9.34
C GLN A 321 3.75 10.90 -9.49
N VAL A 322 3.70 11.36 -10.73
CA VAL A 322 3.36 12.74 -11.05
C VAL A 322 1.84 12.81 -11.23
N LEU A 323 1.17 13.62 -10.41
CA LEU A 323 -0.27 13.84 -10.45
C LEU A 323 -0.53 15.32 -10.78
N GLY A 324 -0.72 15.65 -12.05
CA GLY A 324 -0.81 17.05 -12.46
C GLY A 324 0.46 17.83 -12.09
N SER A 325 0.33 18.82 -11.22
CA SER A 325 1.46 19.60 -10.68
C SER A 325 2.15 18.95 -9.47
N ASP A 326 1.49 17.99 -8.82
CA ASP A 326 1.92 17.43 -7.54
C ASP A 326 2.70 16.12 -7.75
N LEU A 327 3.40 15.70 -6.70
CA LEU A 327 3.97 14.35 -6.60
C LEU A 327 3.25 13.54 -5.54
N ARG A 328 2.97 12.27 -5.84
CA ARG A 328 2.63 11.26 -4.82
C ARG A 328 3.83 10.38 -4.54
N LEU A 329 4.22 10.28 -3.28
CA LEU A 329 5.25 9.37 -2.77
C LEU A 329 4.56 8.21 -2.04
N HIS A 330 5.02 6.99 -2.28
CA HIS A 330 4.56 5.78 -1.63
C HIS A 330 5.72 5.07 -0.93
N LEU A 331 5.59 4.89 0.39
CA LEU A 331 6.70 4.57 1.28
C LEU A 331 6.30 3.49 2.30
N LEU A 332 7.24 2.63 2.65
CA LEU A 332 7.13 1.65 3.74
C LEU A 332 8.16 1.97 4.84
N PRO A 333 7.89 1.66 6.11
CA PRO A 333 8.89 1.84 7.16
C PRO A 333 10.09 0.93 6.91
N GLU A 334 11.30 1.50 6.96
CA GLU A 334 12.55 0.77 6.75
C GLU A 334 12.66 -0.42 7.70
N ARG A 335 13.30 -1.48 7.21
CA ARG A 335 13.60 -2.63 8.05
C ARG A 335 14.60 -2.25 9.15
N PRO A 336 14.37 -2.62 10.43
CA PRO A 336 15.44 -2.59 11.41
C PRO A 336 16.57 -3.51 10.92
N ALA A 337 17.79 -2.99 10.83
CA ALA A 337 18.95 -3.78 10.42
C ALA A 337 19.04 -5.07 11.26
N ARG A 338 19.32 -6.22 10.63
CA ARG A 338 19.58 -7.44 11.41
C ARG A 338 20.85 -7.22 12.23
N PRO A 339 20.94 -7.76 13.47
CA PRO A 339 22.16 -7.66 14.29
C PRO A 339 23.45 -8.08 13.54
N ASP A 340 23.38 -9.06 12.65
CA ASP A 340 24.52 -9.56 11.86
C ASP A 340 24.90 -8.67 10.65
N GLU A 341 23.99 -7.83 10.15
CA GLU A 341 24.27 -6.91 9.02
C GLU A 341 25.05 -5.67 9.47
N ALA A 342 24.87 -5.25 10.72
CA ALA A 342 25.58 -4.10 11.29
C ALA A 342 27.10 -4.33 11.46
N THR A 343 27.55 -5.59 11.42
CA THR A 343 28.97 -5.96 11.56
C THR A 343 29.70 -6.17 10.24
N ARG A 344 29.02 -6.03 9.09
CA ARG A 344 29.63 -6.29 7.78
C ARG A 344 30.29 -5.00 7.27
N PRO A 345 31.62 -4.96 7.06
CA PRO A 345 32.27 -3.77 6.49
C PRO A 345 31.71 -3.52 5.08
N PRO A 346 31.61 -2.26 4.64
CA PRO A 346 31.09 -1.92 3.32
C PRO A 346 31.89 -2.65 2.24
N SER A 347 31.22 -3.50 1.46
CA SER A 347 31.80 -4.20 0.32
C SER A 347 32.31 -3.16 -0.67
N ALA A 348 33.60 -3.19 -0.97
CA ALA A 348 34.22 -2.33 -1.98
C ALA A 348 33.44 -2.43 -3.30
N ALA A 349 33.00 -1.27 -3.80
CA ALA A 349 32.31 -1.15 -5.07
C ALA A 349 33.19 -1.74 -6.19
N GLN A 350 32.66 -2.72 -6.90
CA GLN A 350 33.26 -3.20 -8.14
C GLN A 350 33.16 -2.09 -9.17
N SER A 351 34.28 -1.45 -9.48
CA SER A 351 34.42 -0.48 -10.56
C SER A 351 34.16 -1.16 -11.90
N THR A 352 33.06 -0.82 -12.56
CA THR A 352 32.84 -1.10 -13.98
C THR A 352 33.83 -0.28 -14.82
N PRO A 353 34.45 -0.84 -15.89
CA PRO A 353 35.36 -0.09 -16.73
C PRO A 353 34.57 0.93 -17.56
N THR A 354 34.94 2.20 -17.47
CA THR A 354 34.45 3.26 -18.36
C THR A 354 35.02 3.08 -19.77
N ASP A 355 34.11 2.96 -20.73
CA ASP A 355 34.38 2.96 -22.16
C ASP A 355 34.97 4.31 -22.59
N SER A 356 36.11 4.26 -23.28
CA SER A 356 36.85 5.42 -23.76
C SER A 356 36.22 6.04 -25.00
N LEU A 357 35.83 7.33 -24.93
CA LEU A 357 35.51 8.15 -26.11
C LEU A 357 36.81 8.63 -26.78
N PRO A 358 36.88 8.66 -28.13
CA PRO A 358 38.10 9.06 -28.83
C PRO A 358 38.30 10.58 -28.84
N ALA A 359 39.55 10.99 -28.66
CA ALA A 359 40.00 12.37 -28.65
C ALA A 359 39.85 13.03 -30.03
N ARG A 360 39.15 14.17 -30.08
CA ARG A 360 39.21 15.11 -31.20
C ARG A 360 40.44 16.00 -31.06
N ALA A 361 41.36 15.89 -32.01
CA ALA A 361 42.49 16.78 -32.17
C ALA A 361 42.02 18.18 -32.61
N ALA A 362 42.44 19.20 -31.88
CA ALA A 362 42.43 20.59 -32.34
C ALA A 362 43.83 21.17 -32.12
N ALA A 363 44.58 21.26 -33.21
CA ALA A 363 45.80 22.04 -33.31
C ALA A 363 45.45 23.47 -33.75
N GLY A 364 46.18 24.46 -33.24
CA GLY A 364 46.30 25.76 -33.93
C GLY A 364 46.16 27.02 -33.10
N THR A 365 47.19 27.30 -32.30
CA THR A 365 47.94 28.58 -32.26
C THR A 365 47.21 29.93 -32.15
N ALA A 366 47.51 30.59 -31.02
CA ALA A 366 48.13 31.92 -30.88
C ALA A 366 47.35 33.18 -31.31
N THR A 367 47.14 34.13 -30.38
CA THR A 367 47.96 35.35 -30.19
C THR A 367 47.25 36.38 -29.30
N GLY A 368 48.02 37.03 -28.42
CA GLY A 368 47.83 38.36 -27.80
C GLY A 368 46.55 38.63 -26.98
N GLY A 369 46.56 39.33 -25.85
CA GLY A 369 47.53 40.27 -25.31
C GLY A 369 46.76 41.45 -24.72
N TYR A 370 47.03 41.71 -23.44
CA TYR A 370 46.53 42.75 -22.53
C TYR A 370 45.17 42.52 -21.86
#